data_AF-A0A8I1ZR89-F1
#
_entry.id   AF-A0A8I1ZR89-F1
#
_cell.length_a   1.000
_cell.length_b   1.000
_cell.length_c   1.000
_cell.angle_alpha   90.00
_cell.angle_beta   90.00
_cell.angle_gamma   90.00
#
_symmetry.space_group_name_H-M   'P 1'
#
loop_
_entity.id
_entity.type
_entity.pdbx_description
1 polymer ?
#
loop_
_entity_poly.entity_id
_entity_poly.type
_entity_poly.pdbx_seq_one_letter_code
_entity_poly.pdbx_strand_id
1 'polypeptide(L)' 'MSVYVVRQIIGTSTKSWEDAARQVVKTATKTIKDIRIGEVVKQDVTVENGKVVTYRVRLNVSFKYHQQWWDRSDWECIS' A
#
# COMPACT_ATOMS: atom_id res chain seq x y z
N MET A 1 6.81 19.39 -15.24
CA MET A 1 7.06 17.93 -15.23
C MET A 1 6.42 17.35 -13.96
N SER A 2 5.66 16.26 -14.05
CA SER A 2 5.11 15.58 -12.86
C SER A 2 5.77 14.23 -12.70
N VAL A 3 6.32 13.96 -11.51
CA VAL A 3 6.96 12.68 -11.17
C VAL A 3 5.97 11.87 -10.34
N TYR A 4 5.86 10.59 -10.66
CA TYR A 4 5.05 9.63 -9.92
C TYR A 4 5.95 8.53 -9.41
N VAL A 5 5.69 8.09 -8.18
CA VAL A 5 6.36 6.93 -7.59
C VAL A 5 5.36 5.79 -7.58
N VAL A 6 5.82 4.63 -8.04
CA VAL A 6 5.10 3.35 -7.92
C VAL A 6 5.76 2.57 -6.79
N ARG A 7 4.97 2.16 -5.80
CA ARG A 7 5.43 1.25 -4.74
C ARG A 7 4.52 0.04 -4.64
N GLN A 8 5.12 -1.12 -4.43
CA GLN A 8 4.39 -2.35 -4.16
C GLN A 8 4.11 -2.46 -2.67
N ILE A 9 2.85 -2.77 -2.35
CA ILE A 9 2.37 -2.99 -0.98
C ILE A 9 1.57 -4.29 -0.92
N ILE A 10 1.59 -4.95 0.23
CA ILE A 10 0.97 -6.26 0.42
C ILE A 10 -0.07 -6.17 1.52
N GLY A 11 -1.26 -6.68 1.22
CA GLY A 11 -2.37 -6.80 2.14
C GLY A 11 -2.70 -8.23 2.46
N THR A 12 -3.26 -8.41 3.64
CA THR A 12 -3.80 -9.69 4.06
C THR A 12 -5.19 -9.49 4.65
N SER A 13 -6.05 -10.49 4.50
CA SER A 13 -7.35 -10.57 5.19
C SER A 13 -7.78 -12.01 5.33
N THR A 14 -8.50 -12.33 6.40
CA THR A 14 -9.14 -13.66 6.58
C THR A 14 -10.46 -13.77 5.84
N LYS A 15 -10.98 -12.67 5.27
CA LYS A 15 -12.31 -12.62 4.65
C LYS A 15 -12.27 -12.82 3.14
N SER A 16 -11.53 -11.97 2.43
CA SER A 16 -11.42 -12.02 0.97
C SER A 16 -10.25 -11.17 0.47
N TRP A 17 -9.92 -11.30 -0.82
CA TRP A 17 -8.93 -10.45 -1.48
C TRP A 17 -9.39 -8.97 -1.57
N GLU A 18 -10.67 -8.70 -1.79
CA GLU A 18 -11.21 -7.34 -1.85
C GLU A 18 -11.11 -6.63 -0.50
N ASP A 19 -11.33 -7.37 0.59
CA ASP A 19 -11.14 -6.84 1.94
C ASP A 19 -9.66 -6.54 2.21
N ALA A 20 -8.75 -7.45 1.82
CA ALA A 20 -7.31 -7.22 1.92
C ALA A 20 -6.87 -5.98 1.13
N ALA A 21 -7.36 -5.81 -0.11
CA ALA A 21 -7.06 -4.64 -0.94
C ALA A 21 -7.58 -3.34 -0.30
N ARG A 22 -8.81 -3.35 0.23
CA ARG A 22 -9.40 -2.18 0.91
C ARG A 22 -8.60 -1.79 2.16
N GLN A 23 -8.16 -2.76 2.95
CA GLN A 23 -7.36 -2.52 4.16
C GLN A 23 -6.00 -1.91 3.81
N VAL A 24 -5.35 -2.41 2.76
CA VAL A 24 -4.08 -1.87 2.27
C VAL A 24 -4.21 -0.43 1.83
N VAL A 25 -5.19 -0.11 0.98
CA VAL A 25 -5.41 1.26 0.51
C VAL A 25 -5.70 2.17 1.69
N LYS A 26 -6.60 1.77 2.59
CA LYS A 26 -6.93 2.53 3.82
C LYS A 26 -5.70 2.82 4.68
N THR A 27 -4.78 1.87 4.77
CA THR A 27 -3.54 2.03 5.55
C THR A 27 -2.55 2.93 4.83
N ALA A 28 -2.34 2.71 3.53
CA ALA A 28 -1.44 3.51 2.71
C ALA A 28 -1.85 4.99 2.66
N THR A 29 -3.16 5.29 2.59
CA THR A 29 -3.68 6.67 2.58
C THR A 29 -3.41 7.47 3.86
N LYS A 30 -3.00 6.81 4.96
CA LYS A 30 -2.62 7.51 6.20
C LYS A 30 -1.26 8.21 6.07
N THR A 31 -0.35 7.62 5.30
CA THR A 31 1.03 8.10 5.17
C THR A 31 1.28 8.74 3.80
N ILE A 32 0.66 8.20 2.75
CA ILE A 32 0.87 8.62 1.37
C ILE A 32 -0.37 9.38 0.88
N LYS A 33 -0.14 10.62 0.44
CA LYS A 33 -1.16 11.47 -0.19
C LYS A 33 -1.21 11.19 -1.70
N ASP A 34 -2.32 11.56 -2.33
CA ASP A 34 -2.51 11.46 -3.79
C ASP A 34 -2.34 10.06 -4.39
N ILE A 35 -2.76 9.03 -3.66
CA ILE A 35 -2.97 7.70 -4.22
C ILE A 35 -4.15 7.78 -5.20
N ARG A 36 -3.93 7.38 -6.46
CA ARG A 36 -4.98 7.40 -7.50
C ARG A 36 -5.33 6.04 -8.05
N ILE A 37 -4.33 5.17 -8.20
CA ILE A 37 -4.49 3.86 -8.82
C ILE A 37 -3.79 2.84 -7.93
N GLY A 38 -4.52 1.76 -7.64
CA GLY A 38 -3.99 0.53 -7.05
C GLY A 38 -4.22 -0.61 -8.03
N GLU A 39 -3.15 -1.12 -8.61
CA GLU A 39 -3.17 -2.23 -9.57
C GLU A 39 -2.88 -3.54 -8.86
N VAL A 40 -3.71 -4.56 -9.06
CA VAL A 40 -3.47 -5.90 -8.53
C VAL A 40 -2.38 -6.58 -9.34
N VAL A 41 -1.25 -6.83 -8.70
CA VAL A 41 -0.13 -7.57 -9.31
C VAL A 41 -0.31 -9.07 -9.13
N LYS A 42 -0.73 -9.47 -7.93
CA LYS A 42 -0.89 -10.89 -7.58
C LYS A 42 -1.88 -11.06 -6.45
N GLN A 43 -2.63 -12.16 -6.53
CA GLN A 43 -3.46 -12.67 -5.47
C GLN A 43 -3.01 -14.08 -5.12
N ASP A 44 -2.89 -14.37 -3.82
CA ASP A 44 -2.54 -15.70 -3.32
C ASP A 44 -3.23 -15.96 -1.98
N VAL A 45 -3.15 -17.20 -1.51
CA VAL A 45 -3.73 -17.65 -0.24
C VAL A 45 -2.71 -18.42 0.58
N THR A 46 -2.80 -18.28 1.90
CA THR A 46 -2.16 -19.20 2.84
C THR A 46 -3.14 -20.33 3.13
N VAL A 47 -2.68 -21.57 2.99
CA VAL A 47 -3.47 -22.78 3.25
C VAL A 47 -2.86 -23.53 4.42
N GLU A 48 -3.66 -23.87 5.42
CA GLU A 48 -3.28 -24.72 6.55
C GLU A 48 -4.31 -25.82 6.72
N ASN A 49 -3.86 -27.06 6.91
CA ASN A 49 -4.74 -28.22 7.09
C ASN A 49 -5.80 -28.36 5.97
N GLY A 50 -5.41 -28.03 4.73
CA GLY A 50 -6.31 -28.06 3.57
C GLY A 50 -7.35 -26.94 3.52
N LYS A 51 -7.30 -25.96 4.43
CA LYS A 51 -8.22 -24.82 4.50
C LYS A 51 -7.50 -23.51 4.22
N VAL A 52 -8.15 -22.62 3.49
CA VAL A 52 -7.66 -21.25 3.31
C VAL A 52 -7.75 -20.50 4.64
N VAL A 53 -6.61 -20.01 5.13
CA VAL A 53 -6.51 -19.25 6.39
C VAL A 53 -6.44 -17.75 6.13
N THR A 54 -5.79 -17.34 5.05
CA THR A 54 -5.58 -15.91 4.77
C THR A 54 -5.49 -15.66 3.27
N TYR A 55 -6.17 -14.62 2.82
CA TYR A 55 -6.10 -14.06 1.47
C TYR A 55 -5.05 -12.95 1.45
N ARG A 56 -4.19 -12.96 0.43
CA ARG A 56 -3.13 -11.98 0.25
C ARG A 56 -3.27 -11.29 -1.10
N VAL A 57 -3.13 -9.97 -1.11
CA VAL A 57 -3.12 -9.16 -2.34
C VAL A 57 -1.87 -8.31 -2.39
N ARG A 58 -1.16 -8.35 -3.52
CA ARG A 58 -0.08 -7.43 -3.87
C ARG A 58 -0.64 -6.33 -4.77
N LEU A 59 -0.53 -5.08 -4.31
CA LEU A 59 -0.94 -3.92 -5.07
C LEU A 59 0.28 -3.08 -5.44
N ASN A 60 0.36 -2.68 -6.71
CA ASN A 60 1.19 -1.56 -7.12
C ASN A 60 0.37 -0.28 -6.96
N VAL A 61 0.85 0.65 -6.16
CA VAL A 61 0.19 1.93 -5.93
C VAL A 61 1.05 3.05 -6.51
N SER A 62 0.43 3.83 -7.39
CA SER A 62 1.04 5.04 -7.94
C SER A 62 0.52 6.27 -7.20
N PHE A 63 1.44 7.14 -6.78
CA PHE A 63 1.11 8.42 -6.17
C PHE A 63 2.05 9.51 -6.66
N LYS A 64 1.58 10.77 -6.60
CA LYS A 64 2.36 11.92 -7.05
C LYS A 64 3.54 12.14 -6.10
N TYR A 65 4.73 12.33 -6.65
CA TYR A 65 5.90 12.72 -5.88
C TYR A 65 5.81 14.20 -5.52
N HIS A 66 5.92 14.50 -4.22
CA HIS A 66 5.96 15.86 -3.69
C HIS A 66 7.38 16.18 -3.25
N GLN A 67 8.09 16.98 -4.04
CA GLN A 67 9.49 17.35 -3.79
C GLN A 67 9.67 18.14 -2.46
N GLN A 68 8.62 18.83 -2.01
CA GLN A 68 8.63 19.65 -0.78
C GLN A 68 8.78 18.83 0.52
N TRP A 69 8.67 17.50 0.48
CA TRP A 69 8.86 16.63 1.64
C TRP A 69 10.32 16.35 1.97
N TRP A 70 11.25 16.67 1.06
CA TRP A 70 12.69 16.47 1.26
C TRP A 70 13.47 17.79 1.33
N ASP A 71 12.82 18.92 1.04
CA ASP A 71 13.41 20.27 0.98
C ASP A 71 13.16 21.08 2.26
N ARG A 72 12.54 20.49 3.29
CA ARG A 72 12.42 21.12 4.61
C ARG A 72 13.36 20.46 5.61
N SER A 73 14.23 21.29 6.16
CA SER A 73 14.97 21.14 7.39
C SER A 73 14.07 20.79 8.59
N ASP A 74 13.50 19.58 8.63
CA ASP A 74 12.80 19.04 9.82
C ASP A 74 13.76 18.19 10.69
N TRP A 75 15.03 18.61 10.78
CA TRP A 75 16.03 18.01 11.68
C TRP A 75 16.00 18.60 13.11
N GLU A 76 15.05 19.49 13.42
CA GLU A 76 14.87 20.09 14.76
C GLU A 76 13.73 19.47 15.59
N CYS A 77 13.32 18.22 15.34
CA CYS A 77 12.32 17.55 16.19
C CYS A 77 12.71 16.13 16.64
N ILE A 78 14.01 15.92 16.86
CA ILE A 78 14.50 14.90 17.81
C ILE A 78 15.58 15.57 18.68
N SER A 79 15.12 16.44 19.58
CA SER A 79 15.83 16.79 20.82
C SER A 79 14.97 16.35 21.99
#